data_AF-A0A1V6EGR2-F1
#
_entry.id   AF-A0A1V6EGR2-F1
#
_cell.length_a   1.000
_cell.length_b   1.000
_cell.length_c   1.000
_cell.angle_alpha   90.00
_cell.angle_beta   90.00
_cell.angle_gamma   90.00
#
_symmetry.space_group_name_H-M   'P 1'
#
loop_
_entity.id
_entity.type
_entity.pdbx_description
1 polymer ?
#
loop_
_entity_poly.entity_id
_entity_poly.type
_entity_poly.pdbx_seq_one_letter_code
_entity_poly.pdbx_strand_id
1 'polypeptide(L)'
;MKPIFIIIIVIVVLAVIGGVLYMHFRNMTKMPGEVTDKTKKNAPKTIKSEKISKFDAEFVYANECGELFYHFEAKRINRKVTELTGGLVKMEKTIHTGPEFLVELQKIIDKYNLASQNGIYRVTAGLPNDPTRFLCKYRSCESICFYIDNDSRSEWMKEIYELFSTEFGKKGERKDFLSDSEMTRFYFRHGGMAMPQIYSFTIEKKGDKYLLKANFSDPENSYKEAEVVWDKEEDQDIIKGFYDWVLRIYYGNQIYLWDGFDGNNRFVKDGTMFNMSVDFDDGEKVRADGNNSFPDKYYKAHNEIEKLLEEIIKVYQERSK
;
A
#
# COMPACT_ATOMS: atom_id res chain seq x y z
N MET A 1 3.99 47.06 -40.80
CA MET A 1 4.17 45.79 -40.07
C MET A 1 3.57 45.88 -38.66
N LYS A 2 2.25 46.01 -38.49
CA LYS A 2 1.64 46.13 -37.14
C LYS A 2 0.32 45.35 -36.91
N PRO A 3 -0.59 45.15 -37.88
CA PRO A 3 -1.83 44.39 -37.59
C PRO A 3 -1.68 42.86 -37.76
N ILE A 4 -0.93 42.40 -38.77
CA ILE A 4 -0.80 40.96 -39.08
C ILE A 4 -0.03 40.21 -37.97
N PHE A 5 1.00 40.83 -37.40
CA PHE A 5 1.79 40.22 -36.32
C PHE A 5 0.97 40.04 -35.03
N ILE A 6 0.08 40.98 -34.71
CA ILE A 6 -0.79 40.89 -33.54
C ILE A 6 -1.79 39.74 -33.71
N ILE A 7 -2.37 39.58 -34.91
CA ILE A 7 -3.31 38.49 -35.21
C ILE A 7 -2.62 37.12 -35.07
N ILE A 8 -1.39 36.98 -35.58
CA ILE A 8 -0.63 35.73 -35.48
C ILE A 8 -0.32 35.39 -34.01
N ILE A 9 0.09 36.38 -33.20
CA ILE A 9 0.38 36.17 -31.77
C ILE A 9 -0.90 35.74 -31.02
N VAL A 10 -2.05 36.36 -31.29
CA VAL A 10 -3.32 36.00 -30.64
C VAL A 10 -3.74 34.56 -31.00
N ILE A 11 -3.57 34.14 -32.26
CA ILE A 11 -3.88 32.77 -32.69
C ILE A 11 -2.96 31.75 -32.01
N VAL A 12 -1.65 32.04 -31.93
CA VAL A 12 -0.69 31.16 -31.26
C VAL A 12 -0.98 31.05 -29.77
N VAL A 13 -1.28 32.17 -29.10
CA VAL A 13 -1.65 32.17 -27.67
C VAL A 13 -2.93 31.38 -27.42
N LEU A 14 -3.96 31.54 -28.25
CA LEU A 14 -5.20 30.76 -28.13
C LEU A 14 -4.98 29.27 -28.40
N ALA A 15 -4.10 28.90 -29.35
CA ALA A 15 -3.77 27.51 -29.62
C ALA A 15 -2.96 26.87 -28.48
N VAL A 16 -2.05 27.61 -27.86
CA VAL A 16 -1.26 27.15 -26.70
C VAL A 16 -2.15 27.04 -25.47
N ILE A 17 -2.97 28.05 -25.17
CA ILE A 17 -3.91 28.01 -24.04
C ILE A 17 -4.95 26.90 -24.26
N GLY A 18 -5.49 26.75 -25.47
CA GLY A 18 -6.40 25.67 -25.82
C GLY A 18 -5.76 24.29 -25.70
N GLY A 19 -4.50 24.13 -26.11
CA GLY A 19 -3.74 22.88 -25.96
C GLY A 19 -3.41 22.55 -24.51
N VAL A 20 -3.02 23.54 -23.71
CA VAL A 20 -2.73 23.38 -22.27
C VAL A 20 -4.01 23.09 -21.50
N LEU A 21 -5.11 23.81 -21.77
CA LEU A 21 -6.42 23.53 -21.17
C LEU A 21 -6.95 22.17 -21.61
N TYR A 22 -6.81 21.78 -22.88
CA TYR A 22 -7.21 20.45 -23.35
C TYR A 22 -6.42 19.34 -22.67
N MET A 23 -5.10 19.49 -22.48
CA MET A 23 -4.30 18.54 -21.71
C MET A 23 -4.64 18.53 -20.21
N HIS A 24 -4.92 19.71 -19.63
CA HIS A 24 -5.32 19.84 -18.23
C HIS A 24 -6.69 19.19 -17.98
N PHE A 25 -7.68 19.47 -18.84
CA PHE A 25 -9.02 18.87 -18.76
C PHE A 25 -9.02 17.38 -19.10
N ARG A 26 -8.21 16.92 -20.06
CA ARG A 26 -8.07 15.47 -20.35
C ARG A 26 -7.50 14.70 -19.15
N ASN A 27 -6.61 15.32 -18.36
CA ASN A 27 -6.10 14.71 -17.13
C ASN A 27 -7.12 14.80 -15.97
N MET A 28 -8.04 15.77 -15.99
CA MET A 28 -9.11 15.91 -14.99
C MET A 28 -10.34 15.02 -15.24
N THR A 29 -10.45 14.33 -16.37
CA THR A 29 -11.64 13.55 -16.75
C THR A 29 -11.56 12.04 -16.52
N LYS A 30 -10.69 11.53 -15.64
CA LYS A 30 -10.91 10.16 -15.12
C LYS A 30 -11.94 10.23 -14.00
N MET A 31 -13.22 10.21 -14.37
CA MET A 31 -14.29 10.09 -13.39
C MET A 31 -14.17 8.74 -12.67
N PRO A 32 -14.40 8.68 -11.35
CA PRO A 32 -14.47 7.41 -10.64
C PRO A 32 -15.56 6.53 -11.27
N GLY A 33 -15.25 5.25 -11.48
CA GLY A 33 -16.14 4.25 -12.09
C GLY A 33 -15.95 4.03 -13.60
N GLU A 34 -15.08 4.77 -14.29
CA GLU A 34 -14.81 4.51 -15.72
C GLU A 34 -14.10 3.16 -15.92
N VAL A 35 -14.60 2.33 -16.85
CA VAL A 35 -13.99 1.05 -17.19
C VAL A 35 -13.05 1.21 -18.39
N THR A 36 -11.77 0.92 -18.19
CA THR A 36 -10.81 0.76 -19.29
C THR A 36 -10.73 -0.71 -19.69
N ASP A 37 -11.12 -1.04 -20.92
CA ASP A 37 -11.05 -2.41 -21.45
C ASP A 37 -10.18 -2.46 -22.73
N LYS A 38 -9.07 -3.21 -22.64
CA LYS A 38 -8.12 -3.51 -23.73
C LYS A 38 -7.99 -5.02 -23.97
N THR A 39 -9.04 -5.77 -23.64
CA THR A 39 -9.04 -7.23 -23.70
C THR A 39 -8.72 -7.77 -25.10
N LYS A 40 -7.74 -8.66 -25.18
CA LYS A 40 -7.35 -9.39 -26.39
C LYS A 40 -8.20 -10.65 -26.52
N LYS A 41 -9.32 -10.55 -27.23
CA LYS A 41 -10.29 -11.65 -27.41
C LYS A 41 -9.68 -12.94 -28.00
N ASN A 42 -8.63 -12.81 -28.81
CA ASN A 42 -7.96 -13.94 -29.47
C ASN A 42 -6.78 -14.52 -28.67
N ALA A 43 -6.56 -14.07 -27.43
CA ALA A 43 -5.52 -14.64 -26.58
C ALA A 43 -5.84 -16.12 -26.26
N PRO A 44 -4.86 -17.04 -26.36
CA PRO A 44 -5.09 -18.45 -26.03
C PRO A 44 -5.58 -18.62 -24.59
N LYS A 45 -6.69 -19.34 -24.41
CA LYS A 45 -7.31 -19.57 -23.09
C LYS A 45 -6.85 -20.84 -22.38
N THR A 46 -5.91 -21.53 -23.02
CA THR A 46 -5.29 -22.76 -22.55
C THR A 46 -3.81 -22.67 -22.86
N ILE A 47 -2.97 -23.18 -21.97
CA ILE A 47 -1.53 -23.32 -22.17
C ILE A 47 -1.20 -24.80 -22.29
N LYS A 48 -0.40 -25.19 -23.29
CA LYS A 48 0.02 -26.59 -23.45
C LYS A 48 1.28 -26.92 -22.67
N SER A 49 2.13 -25.93 -22.42
CA SER A 49 3.36 -26.11 -21.67
C SER A 49 3.15 -26.00 -20.16
N GLU A 50 3.81 -26.88 -19.41
CA GLU A 50 3.88 -26.81 -17.95
C GLU A 50 5.22 -26.25 -17.46
N LYS A 51 6.14 -25.93 -18.39
CA LYS A 51 7.51 -25.53 -18.06
C LYS A 51 7.62 -24.02 -17.92
N ILE A 52 7.23 -23.50 -16.75
CA ILE A 52 7.38 -22.09 -16.40
C ILE A 52 8.87 -21.67 -16.52
N SER A 53 9.09 -20.52 -17.17
CA SER A 53 10.38 -19.84 -17.31
C SER A 53 10.45 -18.55 -16.49
N LYS A 54 9.33 -17.80 -16.42
CA LYS A 54 9.17 -16.61 -15.57
C LYS A 54 7.73 -16.54 -15.06
N PHE A 55 7.55 -16.20 -13.80
CA PHE A 55 6.30 -15.77 -13.19
C PHE A 55 6.52 -14.39 -12.56
N ASP A 56 5.52 -13.51 -12.61
CA ASP A 56 5.57 -12.12 -12.18
C ASP A 56 4.12 -11.68 -11.94
N ALA A 57 3.76 -11.41 -10.68
CA ALA A 57 2.43 -11.02 -10.28
C ALA A 57 2.45 -9.92 -9.22
N GLU A 58 1.54 -8.96 -9.35
CA GLU A 58 1.30 -7.90 -8.39
C GLU A 58 -0.19 -7.91 -8.04
N PHE A 59 -0.53 -8.04 -6.76
CA PHE A 59 -1.93 -8.01 -6.33
C PHE A 59 -2.07 -7.59 -4.86
N VAL A 60 -3.22 -7.01 -4.53
CA VAL A 60 -3.60 -6.74 -3.15
C VAL A 60 -4.23 -7.99 -2.57
N TYR A 61 -3.71 -8.51 -1.47
CA TYR A 61 -4.24 -9.69 -0.78
C TYR A 61 -4.55 -9.36 0.68
N ALA A 62 -5.73 -9.80 1.14
CA ALA A 62 -6.19 -9.64 2.51
C ALA A 62 -5.66 -10.77 3.39
N ASN A 63 -4.67 -10.47 4.24
CA ASN A 63 -4.18 -11.38 5.26
C ASN A 63 -4.57 -10.88 6.68
N GLU A 64 -3.98 -11.47 7.72
CA GLU A 64 -4.22 -11.09 9.12
C GLU A 64 -3.82 -9.65 9.46
N CYS A 65 -2.95 -9.05 8.66
CA CYS A 65 -2.50 -7.68 8.79
C CYS A 65 -3.34 -6.68 7.96
N GLY A 66 -4.29 -7.17 7.16
CA GLY A 66 -5.17 -6.36 6.31
C GLY A 66 -4.92 -6.58 4.82
N GLU A 67 -5.38 -5.64 3.99
CA GLU A 67 -5.21 -5.67 2.54
C GLU A 67 -3.83 -5.10 2.17
N LEU A 68 -2.91 -5.98 1.77
CA LEU A 68 -1.51 -5.65 1.49
C LEU A 68 -1.16 -5.87 0.02
N PHE A 69 -0.34 -4.98 -0.55
CA PHE A 69 0.04 -5.06 -1.96
C PHE A 69 1.38 -5.77 -2.13
N TYR A 70 1.32 -6.96 -2.70
CA TYR A 70 2.46 -7.84 -2.89
C TYR A 70 2.95 -7.83 -4.31
N HIS A 71 4.26 -8.00 -4.47
CA HIS A 71 4.89 -8.39 -5.72
C HIS A 71 5.61 -9.72 -5.52
N PHE A 72 5.37 -10.64 -6.46
CA PHE A 72 5.93 -11.98 -6.49
C PHE A 72 6.50 -12.28 -7.88
N GLU A 73 7.81 -12.51 -7.95
CA GLU A 73 8.51 -12.97 -9.15
C GLU A 73 9.16 -14.33 -8.88
N ALA A 74 9.03 -15.25 -9.84
CA ALA A 74 9.83 -16.48 -9.86
C ALA A 74 10.47 -16.65 -11.24
N LYS A 75 11.79 -16.76 -11.28
CA LYS A 75 12.57 -16.82 -12.52
C LYS A 75 13.45 -18.07 -12.53
N ARG A 76 13.29 -18.88 -13.57
CA ARG A 76 14.18 -20.02 -13.78
C ARG A 76 15.54 -19.52 -14.27
N ILE A 77 16.58 -19.67 -13.44
CA ILE A 77 17.94 -19.31 -13.80
C ILE A 77 18.58 -20.43 -14.62
N ASN A 78 18.44 -21.68 -14.16
CA ASN A 78 18.93 -22.86 -14.87
C ASN A 78 18.08 -24.09 -14.56
N ARG A 79 18.60 -25.31 -14.84
CA ARG A 79 17.84 -26.56 -14.59
C ARG A 79 17.64 -26.88 -13.10
N LYS A 80 18.48 -26.34 -12.22
CA LYS A 80 18.52 -26.65 -10.79
C LYS A 80 18.15 -25.46 -9.89
N VAL A 81 18.15 -24.25 -10.43
CA VAL A 81 17.98 -23.02 -9.64
C VAL A 81 16.82 -22.19 -10.18
N THR A 82 15.94 -21.81 -9.26
CA THR A 82 14.91 -20.81 -9.41
C THR A 82 15.22 -19.65 -8.48
N GLU A 83 15.20 -18.43 -8.99
CA GLU A 83 15.28 -17.21 -8.19
C GLU A 83 13.87 -16.73 -7.88
N LEU A 84 13.61 -16.46 -6.60
CA LEU A 84 12.34 -15.91 -6.15
C LEU A 84 12.59 -14.50 -5.63
N THR A 85 11.76 -13.56 -6.07
CA THR A 85 11.65 -12.24 -5.46
C THR A 85 10.24 -12.11 -4.92
N GLY A 86 10.10 -11.70 -3.66
CA GLY A 86 8.79 -11.66 -3.01
C GLY A 86 8.76 -10.64 -1.89
N GLY A 87 7.65 -9.93 -1.79
CA GLY A 87 7.36 -9.10 -0.63
C GLY A 87 6.31 -8.03 -0.87
N LEU A 88 6.18 -7.12 0.09
CA LEU A 88 5.49 -5.85 -0.15
C LEU A 88 6.24 -5.08 -1.24
N VAL A 89 5.49 -4.42 -2.13
CA VAL A 89 6.09 -3.63 -3.23
C VAL A 89 7.11 -2.63 -2.66
N LYS A 90 8.34 -2.61 -3.21
CA LYS A 90 9.52 -1.86 -2.71
C LYS A 90 10.18 -2.35 -1.41
N MET A 91 9.70 -3.42 -0.78
CA MET A 91 10.33 -4.11 0.35
C MET A 91 10.63 -5.58 0.02
N GLU A 92 10.90 -5.84 -1.26
CA GLU A 92 11.07 -7.17 -1.81
C GLU A 92 12.40 -7.78 -1.38
N LYS A 93 12.38 -9.09 -1.12
CA LYS A 93 13.57 -9.88 -0.87
C LYS A 93 13.78 -10.88 -1.99
N THR A 94 15.04 -11.26 -2.23
CA THR A 94 15.39 -12.27 -3.22
C THR A 94 16.06 -13.47 -2.56
N ILE A 95 15.62 -14.67 -2.90
CA ILE A 95 16.18 -15.95 -2.47
C ILE A 95 16.34 -16.91 -3.66
N HIS A 96 17.07 -18.01 -3.47
CA HIS A 96 17.21 -19.08 -4.46
C HIS A 96 16.64 -20.38 -3.91
N THR A 97 15.84 -21.06 -4.71
CA THR A 97 15.24 -22.38 -4.42
C THR A 97 15.41 -23.34 -5.59
N GLY A 98 14.93 -24.57 -5.46
CA GLY A 98 14.96 -25.58 -6.51
C GLY A 98 13.89 -25.40 -7.59
N PRO A 99 13.92 -26.22 -8.67
CA PRO A 99 12.95 -26.16 -9.75
C PRO A 99 11.55 -26.66 -9.35
N GLU A 100 11.40 -27.37 -8.24
CA GLU A 100 10.15 -27.88 -7.68
C GLU A 100 9.15 -26.76 -7.34
N PHE A 101 9.64 -25.59 -6.95
CA PHE A 101 8.79 -24.42 -6.71
C PHE A 101 7.91 -24.08 -7.91
N LEU A 102 8.51 -24.08 -9.11
CA LEU A 102 7.78 -23.78 -10.36
C LEU A 102 6.76 -24.88 -10.71
N VAL A 103 6.94 -26.09 -10.21
CA VAL A 103 5.96 -27.18 -10.37
C VAL A 103 4.76 -26.95 -9.46
N GLU A 104 4.99 -26.60 -8.18
CA GLU A 104 3.90 -26.25 -7.26
C GLU A 104 3.13 -25.01 -7.73
N LEU A 105 3.84 -23.98 -8.21
CA LEU A 105 3.21 -22.80 -8.81
C LEU A 105 2.34 -23.16 -10.01
N GLN A 106 2.79 -24.07 -10.88
CA GLN A 106 2.00 -24.53 -12.02
C GLN A 106 0.70 -25.23 -11.56
N LYS A 107 0.74 -26.02 -10.47
CA LYS A 107 -0.47 -26.65 -9.92
C LYS A 107 -1.51 -25.61 -9.49
N ILE A 108 -1.09 -24.49 -8.90
CA ILE A 108 -2.00 -23.40 -8.53
C ILE A 108 -2.64 -22.79 -9.80
N ILE A 109 -1.82 -22.50 -10.82
CA ILE A 109 -2.29 -21.97 -12.11
C ILE A 109 -3.36 -22.88 -12.73
N ASP A 110 -3.14 -24.19 -12.71
CA ASP A 110 -4.05 -25.18 -13.28
C ASP A 110 -5.31 -25.35 -12.42
N LYS A 111 -5.15 -25.46 -11.09
CA LYS A 111 -6.26 -25.60 -10.13
C LYS A 111 -7.30 -24.49 -10.28
N TYR A 112 -6.84 -23.25 -10.47
CA TYR A 112 -7.70 -22.08 -10.61
C TYR A 112 -7.98 -21.68 -12.07
N ASN A 113 -7.51 -22.48 -13.02
CA ASN A 113 -7.68 -22.24 -14.46
C ASN A 113 -7.30 -20.79 -14.87
N LEU A 114 -6.17 -20.29 -14.37
CA LEU A 114 -5.77 -18.89 -14.60
C LEU A 114 -5.49 -18.60 -16.08
N ALA A 115 -5.21 -19.64 -16.88
CA ALA A 115 -5.09 -19.53 -18.34
C ALA A 115 -6.38 -18.99 -19.01
N SER A 116 -7.56 -19.23 -18.43
CA SER A 116 -8.83 -18.71 -18.95
C SER A 116 -8.90 -17.17 -18.91
N GLN A 117 -8.14 -16.54 -18.00
CA GLN A 117 -8.07 -15.09 -17.88
C GLN A 117 -7.08 -14.46 -18.87
N ASN A 118 -6.27 -15.25 -19.58
CA ASN A 118 -5.24 -14.75 -20.47
C ASN A 118 -5.78 -13.73 -21.49
N GLY A 119 -5.13 -12.57 -21.58
CA GLY A 119 -5.49 -11.48 -22.47
C GLY A 119 -6.60 -10.57 -21.97
N ILE A 120 -7.15 -10.76 -20.77
CA ILE A 120 -8.09 -9.80 -20.17
C ILE A 120 -7.28 -8.60 -19.65
N TYR A 121 -7.65 -7.40 -20.10
CA TYR A 121 -7.05 -6.14 -19.66
C TYR A 121 -8.17 -5.16 -19.36
N ARG A 122 -8.92 -5.41 -18.28
CA ARG A 122 -10.16 -4.70 -17.95
C ARG A 122 -10.14 -4.24 -16.50
N VAL A 123 -10.07 -2.94 -16.30
CA VAL A 123 -9.99 -2.32 -14.97
C VAL A 123 -10.99 -1.19 -14.82
N THR A 124 -11.50 -1.01 -13.61
CA THR A 124 -12.45 0.02 -13.22
C THR A 124 -11.73 1.09 -12.40
N ALA A 125 -11.76 2.33 -12.87
CA ALA A 125 -11.11 3.44 -12.18
C ALA A 125 -11.80 3.73 -10.83
N GLY A 126 -11.01 4.06 -9.81
CA GLY A 126 -11.53 4.48 -8.50
C GLY A 126 -11.97 3.34 -7.59
N LEU A 127 -11.67 2.08 -7.92
CA LEU A 127 -11.77 0.98 -6.95
C LEU A 127 -10.72 1.15 -5.83
N PRO A 128 -11.03 0.67 -4.61
CA PRO A 128 -10.17 0.90 -3.44
C PRO A 128 -8.81 0.19 -3.51
N ASN A 129 -8.73 -0.92 -4.26
CA ASN A 129 -7.54 -1.74 -4.39
C ASN A 129 -6.90 -1.56 -5.76
N ASP A 130 -5.57 -1.52 -5.77
CA ASP A 130 -4.79 -1.51 -6.99
C ASP A 130 -5.09 -2.75 -7.83
N PRO A 131 -5.20 -2.65 -9.16
CA PRO A 131 -5.55 -3.79 -10.01
C PRO A 131 -4.52 -4.92 -9.94
N THR A 132 -4.99 -6.15 -10.13
CA THR A 132 -4.14 -7.33 -10.22
C THR A 132 -3.42 -7.36 -11.56
N ARG A 133 -2.10 -7.52 -11.53
CA ARG A 133 -1.27 -7.88 -12.69
C ARG A 133 -0.78 -9.30 -12.54
N PHE A 134 -0.90 -10.08 -13.61
CA PHE A 134 -0.38 -11.44 -13.67
C PHE A 134 0.34 -11.69 -14.97
N LEU A 135 1.53 -12.29 -14.89
CA LEU A 135 2.33 -12.72 -16.01
C LEU A 135 2.99 -14.07 -15.68
N CYS A 136 2.70 -15.08 -16.49
CA CYS A 136 3.43 -16.34 -16.50
C CYS A 136 3.91 -16.64 -17.92
N LYS A 137 5.22 -16.83 -18.08
CA LYS A 137 5.88 -17.19 -19.34
C LYS A 137 6.38 -18.63 -19.26
N TYR A 138 6.25 -19.33 -20.37
CA TYR A 138 6.64 -20.72 -20.52
C TYR A 138 7.84 -20.87 -21.45
N ARG A 139 8.56 -21.99 -21.33
CA ARG A 139 9.67 -22.33 -22.24
C ARG A 139 9.22 -22.58 -23.67
N SER A 140 7.93 -22.86 -23.90
CA SER A 140 7.31 -22.96 -25.23
C SER A 140 7.08 -21.61 -25.91
N CYS A 141 7.43 -20.50 -25.24
CA CYS A 141 7.06 -19.13 -25.62
C CYS A 141 5.56 -18.80 -25.45
N GLU A 142 4.75 -19.73 -24.96
CA GLU A 142 3.40 -19.41 -24.49
C GLU A 142 3.44 -18.50 -23.25
N SER A 143 2.38 -17.75 -23.03
CA SER A 143 2.24 -16.94 -21.82
C SER A 143 0.79 -16.74 -21.42
N ILE A 144 0.58 -16.62 -20.11
CA ILE A 144 -0.64 -16.11 -19.49
C ILE A 144 -0.31 -14.67 -19.07
N CYS A 145 -1.10 -13.71 -19.51
CA CYS A 145 -0.97 -12.33 -19.07
C CYS A 145 -2.34 -11.67 -18.95
N PHE A 146 -2.66 -11.14 -17.78
CA PHE A 146 -3.90 -10.39 -17.56
C PHE A 146 -3.70 -9.24 -16.58
N TYR A 147 -4.58 -8.24 -16.68
CA TYR A 147 -4.64 -7.07 -15.82
C TYR A 147 -6.11 -6.75 -15.52
N ILE A 148 -6.54 -6.98 -14.28
CA ILE A 148 -7.97 -6.98 -13.91
C ILE A 148 -8.21 -6.28 -12.58
N ASP A 149 -9.47 -5.93 -12.31
CA ASP A 149 -9.91 -5.48 -10.99
C ASP A 149 -9.51 -6.51 -9.92
N ASN A 150 -8.98 -6.01 -8.79
CA ASN A 150 -8.44 -6.86 -7.74
C ASN A 150 -9.55 -7.41 -6.84
N ASP A 151 -9.51 -8.71 -6.59
CA ASP A 151 -10.27 -9.38 -5.54
C ASP A 151 -9.31 -9.82 -4.43
N SER A 152 -9.23 -9.04 -3.36
CA SER A 152 -8.24 -9.23 -2.28
C SER A 152 -8.44 -10.51 -1.48
N ARG A 153 -9.56 -11.20 -1.67
CA ARG A 153 -9.88 -12.45 -0.98
C ARG A 153 -9.87 -13.67 -1.92
N SER A 154 -9.32 -13.50 -3.13
CA SER A 154 -9.21 -14.59 -4.08
C SER A 154 -8.34 -15.74 -3.55
N GLU A 155 -8.88 -16.97 -3.61
CA GLU A 155 -8.17 -18.17 -3.12
C GLU A 155 -6.87 -18.46 -3.91
N TRP A 156 -6.80 -18.10 -5.19
CA TRP A 156 -5.54 -18.27 -5.94
C TRP A 156 -4.45 -17.30 -5.47
N MET A 157 -4.83 -16.08 -5.06
CA MET A 157 -3.87 -15.12 -4.49
C MET A 157 -3.35 -15.60 -3.15
N LYS A 158 -4.23 -16.17 -2.32
CA LYS A 158 -3.87 -16.82 -1.06
C LYS A 158 -2.86 -17.94 -1.28
N GLU A 159 -3.11 -18.86 -2.20
CA GLU A 159 -2.19 -19.98 -2.43
C GLU A 159 -0.85 -19.55 -3.02
N ILE A 160 -0.82 -18.50 -3.87
CA ILE A 160 0.44 -17.92 -4.32
C ILE A 160 1.17 -17.25 -3.14
N TYR A 161 0.47 -16.46 -2.33
CA TYR A 161 1.03 -15.86 -1.12
C TYR A 161 1.64 -16.93 -0.20
N GLU A 162 0.89 -17.99 0.11
CA GLU A 162 1.33 -19.08 1.00
C GLU A 162 2.51 -19.86 0.42
N LEU A 163 2.51 -20.13 -0.89
CA LEU A 163 3.62 -20.79 -1.57
C LEU A 163 4.90 -19.96 -1.46
N PHE A 164 4.84 -18.65 -1.74
CA PHE A 164 5.98 -17.77 -1.57
C PHE A 164 6.38 -17.65 -0.09
N SER A 165 5.44 -17.40 0.84
CA SER A 165 5.73 -17.25 2.27
C SER A 165 6.45 -18.46 2.86
N THR A 166 6.16 -19.67 2.36
CA THR A 166 6.82 -20.91 2.81
C THR A 166 8.30 -20.94 2.45
N GLU A 167 8.68 -20.44 1.27
CA GLU A 167 10.08 -20.39 0.83
C GLU A 167 10.87 -19.28 1.53
N PHE A 168 10.21 -18.17 1.88
CA PHE A 168 10.84 -17.04 2.58
C PHE A 168 10.88 -17.22 4.11
N GLY A 169 10.09 -18.14 4.67
CA GLY A 169 10.12 -18.51 6.08
C GLY A 169 11.17 -19.57 6.43
N LYS A 170 11.46 -19.76 7.73
CA LYS A 170 12.20 -20.95 8.16
C LYS A 170 11.32 -22.18 7.90
N LYS A 171 11.91 -23.34 7.64
CA LYS A 171 11.17 -24.59 7.40
C LYS A 171 10.21 -24.89 8.57
N GLY A 172 8.91 -24.63 8.38
CA GLY A 172 7.86 -24.77 9.40
C GLY A 172 7.33 -23.46 10.00
N GLU A 173 7.87 -22.30 9.63
CA GLU A 173 7.41 -20.98 10.04
C GLU A 173 6.86 -20.22 8.82
N ARG A 174 5.61 -19.73 8.90
CA ARG A 174 5.08 -18.78 7.93
C ARG A 174 5.72 -17.42 8.22
N LYS A 175 6.45 -16.87 7.26
CA LYS A 175 6.95 -15.49 7.35
C LYS A 175 6.03 -14.58 6.57
N ASP A 176 5.41 -13.64 7.27
CA ASP A 176 4.72 -12.54 6.62
C ASP A 176 5.78 -11.62 6.03
N PHE A 177 5.57 -11.14 4.79
CA PHE A 177 6.53 -10.28 4.09
C PHE A 177 6.59 -8.85 4.67
N LEU A 178 6.24 -8.70 5.94
CA LEU A 178 6.52 -7.49 6.70
C LEU A 178 8.04 -7.34 6.84
N SER A 179 8.48 -6.16 7.27
CA SER A 179 9.92 -5.91 7.43
C SER A 179 10.57 -6.98 8.31
N ASP A 180 11.81 -7.37 8.00
CA ASP A 180 12.59 -8.20 8.93
C ASP A 180 12.98 -7.42 10.18
N SER A 181 12.94 -6.10 10.04
CA SER A 181 13.21 -5.10 11.05
C SER A 181 11.94 -4.81 11.83
N GLU A 182 12.03 -4.87 13.13
CA GLU A 182 10.92 -4.59 14.02
C GLU A 182 10.65 -3.09 14.09
N MET A 183 9.39 -2.68 13.95
CA MET A 183 8.99 -1.28 14.17
C MET A 183 9.20 -0.95 15.65
N THR A 184 10.13 -0.04 15.95
CA THR A 184 10.42 0.36 17.33
C THR A 184 9.67 1.61 17.75
N ARG A 185 9.23 2.43 16.79
CA ARG A 185 8.45 3.64 17.07
C ARG A 185 7.55 3.99 15.91
N PHE A 186 6.32 4.34 16.21
CA PHE A 186 5.41 5.02 15.30
C PHE A 186 4.95 6.32 15.93
N TYR A 187 5.13 7.43 15.23
CA TYR A 187 4.67 8.74 15.64
C TYR A 187 3.83 9.36 14.54
N PHE A 188 2.70 9.91 14.94
CA PHE A 188 1.82 10.65 14.06
C PHE A 188 1.33 11.91 14.76
N ARG A 189 1.30 13.01 14.02
CA ARG A 189 0.70 14.28 14.42
C ARG A 189 -0.21 14.76 13.32
N HIS A 190 -1.43 15.12 13.70
CA HIS A 190 -2.38 15.81 12.86
C HIS A 190 -2.54 17.24 13.37
N GLY A 191 -2.58 18.19 12.44
CA GLY A 191 -2.86 19.59 12.73
C GLY A 191 -4.02 20.07 11.86
N GLY A 192 -4.87 20.89 12.45
CA GLY A 192 -5.97 21.55 11.77
C GLY A 192 -6.25 22.91 12.37
N MET A 193 -7.37 23.50 11.96
CA MET A 193 -7.81 24.82 12.41
C MET A 193 -8.50 24.77 13.77
N ALA A 194 -9.17 23.66 14.08
CA ALA A 194 -9.91 23.48 15.32
C ALA A 194 -9.12 22.64 16.32
N MET A 195 -9.15 23.02 17.61
CA MET A 195 -8.45 22.31 18.68
C MET A 195 -8.74 20.79 18.72
N PRO A 196 -9.97 20.31 18.52
CA PRO A 196 -10.25 18.86 18.45
C PRO A 196 -9.59 18.13 17.27
N GLN A 197 -9.17 18.86 16.24
CA GLN A 197 -8.44 18.29 15.09
C GLN A 197 -6.93 18.26 15.33
N ILE A 198 -6.44 18.83 16.44
CA ILE A 198 -5.01 18.84 16.75
C ILE A 198 -4.75 17.72 17.74
N TYR A 199 -3.97 16.73 17.29
CA TYR A 199 -3.57 15.62 18.13
C TYR A 199 -2.23 15.07 17.70
N SER A 200 -1.59 14.33 18.61
CA SER A 200 -0.43 13.52 18.28
C SER A 200 -0.37 12.30 19.19
N PHE A 201 0.23 11.23 18.71
CA PHE A 201 0.60 10.11 19.56
C PHE A 201 1.89 9.46 19.07
N THR A 202 2.56 8.81 20.00
CA THR A 202 3.70 7.95 19.77
C THR A 202 3.43 6.61 20.45
N ILE A 203 3.62 5.51 19.71
CA ILE A 203 3.68 4.17 20.27
C ILE A 203 5.09 3.64 20.03
N GLU A 204 5.79 3.24 21.08
CA GLU A 204 7.15 2.70 21.03
C GLU A 204 7.19 1.27 21.55
N LYS A 205 8.06 0.45 20.96
CA LYS A 205 8.48 -0.86 21.47
C LYS A 205 9.96 -0.80 21.85
N LYS A 206 10.28 -1.19 23.08
CA LYS A 206 11.63 -1.20 23.66
C LYS A 206 11.89 -2.57 24.29
N GLY A 207 12.52 -3.46 23.51
CA GLY A 207 12.58 -4.88 23.88
C GLY A 207 11.18 -5.44 24.02
N ASP A 208 10.86 -6.05 25.16
CA ASP A 208 9.54 -6.65 25.40
C ASP A 208 8.49 -5.65 25.94
N LYS A 209 8.86 -4.37 26.11
CA LYS A 209 7.97 -3.35 26.68
C LYS A 209 7.45 -2.38 25.63
N TYR A 210 6.24 -1.88 25.88
CA TYR A 210 5.56 -0.89 25.06
C TYR A 210 5.30 0.40 25.85
N LEU A 211 5.34 1.52 25.14
CA LEU A 211 5.11 2.86 25.67
C LEU A 211 4.14 3.60 24.74
N LEU A 212 3.10 4.20 25.31
CA LEU A 212 2.21 5.12 24.61
C LEU A 212 2.41 6.54 25.16
N LYS A 213 2.52 7.51 24.26
CA LYS A 213 2.36 8.94 24.56
C LYS A 213 1.31 9.52 23.64
N ALA A 214 0.35 10.28 24.15
CA ALA A 214 -0.64 10.95 23.32
C ALA A 214 -0.95 12.35 23.87
N ASN A 215 -1.26 13.28 22.96
CA ASN A 215 -1.80 14.59 23.26
C ASN A 215 -2.99 14.82 22.32
N PHE A 216 -4.13 15.20 22.89
CA PHE A 216 -5.39 15.44 22.16
C PHE A 216 -6.27 16.41 22.97
N SER A 217 -7.33 16.93 22.35
CA SER A 217 -8.33 17.76 23.04
C SER A 217 -9.08 16.94 24.10
N ASP A 218 -9.14 17.46 25.34
CA ASP A 218 -9.83 16.81 26.45
C ASP A 218 -11.32 16.63 26.10
N PRO A 219 -11.83 15.37 26.10
CA PRO A 219 -13.22 15.09 25.75
C PRO A 219 -14.26 15.74 26.67
N GLU A 220 -13.92 15.98 27.93
CA GLU A 220 -14.81 16.62 28.91
C GLU A 220 -14.68 18.14 28.91
N ASN A 221 -13.56 18.67 28.39
CA ASN A 221 -13.32 20.10 28.26
C ASN A 221 -12.50 20.42 27.02
N SER A 222 -13.18 20.70 25.90
CA SER A 222 -12.55 20.97 24.61
C SER A 222 -11.63 22.21 24.56
N TYR A 223 -11.51 22.98 25.64
CA TYR A 223 -10.55 24.09 25.79
C TYR A 223 -9.24 23.66 26.47
N LYS A 224 -9.13 22.41 26.90
CA LYS A 224 -7.93 21.83 27.50
C LYS A 224 -7.38 20.71 26.63
N GLU A 225 -6.08 20.47 26.79
CA GLU A 225 -5.41 19.31 26.22
C GLU A 225 -5.31 18.24 27.30
N ALA A 226 -5.53 17.00 26.90
CA ALA A 226 -5.20 15.83 27.69
C ALA A 226 -3.84 15.30 27.22
N GLU A 227 -2.93 15.11 28.18
CA GLU A 227 -1.64 14.46 27.95
C GLU A 227 -1.65 13.09 28.61
N VAL A 228 -1.36 12.06 27.83
CA VAL A 228 -1.37 10.66 28.25
C VAL A 228 0.03 10.09 28.10
N VAL A 229 0.52 9.45 29.16
CA VAL A 229 1.73 8.63 29.13
C VAL A 229 1.41 7.31 29.83
N TRP A 230 1.44 6.21 29.08
CA TRP A 230 1.25 4.85 29.61
C TRP A 230 2.51 4.04 29.35
N ASP A 231 3.12 3.57 30.44
CA ASP A 231 4.40 2.85 30.44
C ASP A 231 4.50 1.78 31.54
N LYS A 232 3.41 1.57 32.29
CA LYS A 232 3.37 0.65 33.43
C LYS A 232 3.13 -0.77 32.97
N GLU A 233 3.42 -1.72 33.87
CA GLU A 233 3.22 -3.14 33.63
C GLU A 233 1.75 -3.49 33.36
N GLU A 234 0.82 -2.85 34.10
CA GLU A 234 -0.63 -3.00 33.93
C GLU A 234 -1.15 -2.49 32.57
N ASP A 235 -0.35 -1.69 31.85
CA ASP A 235 -0.69 -1.11 30.56
C ASP A 235 -0.15 -1.91 29.37
N GLN A 236 0.72 -2.90 29.60
CA GLN A 236 1.49 -3.52 28.52
C GLN A 236 0.58 -4.21 27.49
N ASP A 237 -0.42 -4.97 27.94
CA ASP A 237 -1.33 -5.68 27.04
C ASP A 237 -2.15 -4.72 26.16
N ILE A 238 -2.62 -3.60 26.74
CA ILE A 238 -3.42 -2.63 26.02
C ILE A 238 -2.57 -1.82 25.04
N ILE A 239 -1.36 -1.40 25.44
CA ILE A 239 -0.44 -0.69 24.54
C ILE A 239 0.01 -1.63 23.42
N LYS A 240 0.27 -2.90 23.71
CA LYS A 240 0.57 -3.90 22.67
C LYS A 240 -0.58 -4.01 21.67
N GLY A 241 -1.83 -4.02 22.13
CA GLY A 241 -3.00 -4.00 21.24
C GLY A 241 -3.01 -2.79 20.29
N PHE A 242 -2.66 -1.61 20.79
CA PHE A 242 -2.52 -0.40 19.96
C PHE A 242 -1.31 -0.47 19.01
N TYR A 243 -0.19 -1.02 19.46
CA TYR A 243 0.99 -1.26 18.62
C TYR A 243 0.67 -2.22 17.45
N ASP A 244 0.00 -3.34 17.74
CA ASP A 244 -0.44 -4.29 16.71
C ASP A 244 -1.41 -3.61 15.72
N TRP A 245 -2.25 -2.68 16.20
CA TRP A 245 -3.13 -1.88 15.33
C TRP A 245 -2.35 -0.91 14.44
N VAL A 246 -1.36 -0.21 14.98
CA VAL A 246 -0.46 0.64 14.20
C VAL A 246 0.24 -0.15 13.09
N LEU A 247 0.73 -1.37 13.37
CA LEU A 247 1.32 -2.22 12.34
C LEU A 247 0.35 -2.48 11.19
N ARG A 248 -0.91 -2.81 11.51
CA ARG A 248 -1.96 -3.01 10.49
C ARG A 248 -2.21 -1.74 9.68
N ILE A 249 -2.29 -0.57 10.33
CA ILE A 249 -2.46 0.71 9.63
C ILE A 249 -1.28 0.99 8.70
N TYR A 250 -0.05 0.82 9.22
CA TYR A 250 1.19 1.12 8.49
C TYR A 250 1.32 0.29 7.22
N TYR A 251 1.17 -1.03 7.33
CA TYR A 251 1.29 -1.91 6.17
C TYR A 251 0.04 -1.87 5.29
N GLY A 252 -1.16 -1.95 5.89
CA GLY A 252 -2.46 -1.99 5.20
C GLY A 252 -2.75 -0.76 4.34
N ASN A 253 -2.22 0.40 4.73
CA ASN A 253 -2.35 1.64 3.96
C ASN A 253 -1.07 2.02 3.20
N GLN A 254 -0.08 1.12 3.15
CA GLN A 254 1.19 1.31 2.46
C GLN A 254 1.94 2.57 2.89
N ILE A 255 1.90 2.89 4.18
CA ILE A 255 2.55 4.08 4.73
C ILE A 255 4.07 4.04 4.50
N TYR A 256 4.67 2.86 4.36
CA TYR A 256 6.07 2.70 3.96
C TYR A 256 6.41 3.35 2.60
N LEU A 257 5.43 3.55 1.70
CA LEU A 257 5.63 4.26 0.43
C LEU A 257 5.69 5.78 0.57
N TRP A 258 5.31 6.31 1.73
CA TRP A 258 5.31 7.75 1.98
C TRP A 258 6.68 8.29 2.35
N ASP A 259 7.69 7.43 2.48
CA ASP A 259 9.03 7.87 2.86
C ASP A 259 9.58 8.98 1.94
N GLY A 260 10.02 10.07 2.56
CA GLY A 260 10.51 11.26 1.87
C GLY A 260 9.42 12.17 1.29
N PHE A 261 8.13 11.87 1.50
CA PHE A 261 7.05 12.76 1.09
C PHE A 261 7.12 14.07 1.88
N ASP A 262 7.24 15.20 1.18
CA ASP A 262 7.20 16.56 1.73
C ASP A 262 6.31 17.44 0.83
N GLY A 263 5.01 17.41 1.12
CA GLY A 263 3.98 18.07 0.32
C GLY A 263 3.54 19.39 0.92
N ASN A 264 3.42 20.45 0.11
CA ASN A 264 2.91 21.74 0.57
C ASN A 264 2.06 22.46 -0.50
N ASN A 265 0.79 22.70 -0.20
CA ASN A 265 -0.10 23.53 -1.01
C ASN A 265 -0.43 24.85 -0.30
N ARG A 266 0.28 25.91 -0.70
CA ARG A 266 0.18 27.25 -0.10
C ARG A 266 -1.08 28.03 -0.53
N PHE A 267 -1.85 27.52 -1.47
CA PHE A 267 -3.07 28.19 -1.96
C PHE A 267 -4.29 27.93 -1.06
N VAL A 268 -4.18 27.00 -0.12
CA VAL A 268 -5.21 26.69 0.87
C VAL A 268 -4.88 27.42 2.17
N LYS A 269 -5.74 28.37 2.57
CA LYS A 269 -5.54 29.20 3.77
C LYS A 269 -5.95 28.48 5.07
N ASP A 270 -7.04 27.72 5.01
CA ASP A 270 -7.56 26.95 6.14
C ASP A 270 -7.22 25.50 5.90
N GLY A 271 -6.14 25.05 6.54
CA GLY A 271 -5.43 23.86 6.11
C GLY A 271 -5.36 22.74 7.12
N THR A 272 -5.19 21.54 6.58
CA THR A 272 -4.85 20.34 7.34
C THR A 272 -3.37 20.03 7.12
N MET A 273 -2.69 19.63 8.17
CA MET A 273 -1.31 19.18 8.11
C MET A 273 -1.12 17.86 8.84
N PHE A 274 -0.11 17.10 8.42
CA PHE A 274 0.36 15.96 9.18
C PHE A 274 1.88 15.92 9.21
N ASN A 275 2.41 15.32 10.26
CA ASN A 275 3.79 14.88 10.35
C ASN A 275 3.78 13.44 10.86
N MET A 276 4.59 12.58 10.25
CA MET A 276 4.69 11.17 10.60
C MET A 276 6.14 10.71 10.58
N SER A 277 6.50 9.87 11.54
CA SER A 277 7.79 9.18 11.54
C SER A 277 7.67 7.77 12.10
N VAL A 278 8.28 6.81 11.42
CA VAL A 278 8.44 5.43 11.88
C VAL A 278 9.93 5.12 12.00
N ASP A 279 10.33 4.48 13.10
CA ASP A 279 11.70 4.00 13.32
C ASP A 279 11.69 2.47 13.45
N PHE A 280 12.75 1.82 12.93
CA PHE A 280 12.96 0.38 12.98
C PHE A 280 14.21 0.02 13.81
N ASP A 281 14.32 -1.23 14.25
CA ASP A 281 15.40 -1.73 15.09
C ASP A 281 16.76 -1.82 14.37
N ASP A 282 16.75 -2.00 13.06
CA ASP A 282 17.92 -1.94 12.17
C ASP A 282 18.41 -0.51 11.89
N GLY A 283 17.70 0.50 12.40
CA GLY A 283 18.01 1.91 12.23
C GLY A 283 17.37 2.57 11.01
N GLU A 284 16.63 1.84 10.18
CA GLU A 284 15.82 2.41 9.11
C GLU A 284 14.73 3.33 9.66
N LYS A 285 14.33 4.31 8.84
CA LYS A 285 13.32 5.31 9.22
C LYS A 285 12.45 5.63 8.01
N VAL A 286 11.15 5.80 8.26
CA VAL A 286 10.21 6.38 7.29
C VAL A 286 9.73 7.72 7.82
N ARG A 287 9.79 8.76 7.00
CA ARG A 287 9.30 10.10 7.37
C ARG A 287 8.44 10.70 6.28
N ALA A 288 7.33 11.33 6.67
CA ALA A 288 6.46 12.03 5.74
C ALA A 288 5.82 13.26 6.39
N ASP A 289 5.73 14.32 5.59
CA ASP A 289 5.20 15.63 5.95
C ASP A 289 4.25 16.13 4.88
N GLY A 290 3.10 16.66 5.30
CA GLY A 290 2.12 17.22 4.38
C GLY A 290 1.40 18.41 4.96
N ASN A 291 1.25 19.45 4.16
CA ASN A 291 0.46 20.63 4.45
C ASN A 291 -0.45 20.92 3.25
N ASN A 292 -1.74 20.59 3.37
CA ASN A 292 -2.72 20.68 2.27
C ASN A 292 -2.34 19.91 0.99
N SER A 293 -1.39 18.98 1.11
CA SER A 293 -0.89 18.11 0.06
C SER A 293 -0.50 16.81 0.74
N PHE A 294 -1.04 15.70 0.25
CA PHE A 294 -1.00 14.43 0.96
C PHE A 294 -0.57 13.30 0.02
N PRO A 295 0.12 12.28 0.52
CA PRO A 295 0.50 11.12 -0.28
C PRO A 295 -0.74 10.30 -0.65
N ASP A 296 -0.59 9.44 -1.64
CA ASP A 296 -1.63 8.48 -2.00
C ASP A 296 -2.04 7.64 -0.78
N LYS A 297 -3.34 7.34 -0.67
CA LYS A 297 -3.99 6.62 0.46
C LYS A 297 -3.95 7.34 1.81
N TYR A 298 -3.48 8.59 1.89
CA TYR A 298 -3.48 9.38 3.13
C TYR A 298 -4.82 9.39 3.85
N TYR A 299 -5.91 9.74 3.16
CA TYR A 299 -7.22 9.84 3.82
C TYR A 299 -7.74 8.49 4.33
N LYS A 300 -7.38 7.38 3.68
CA LYS A 300 -7.73 6.03 4.16
C LYS A 300 -6.97 5.72 5.47
N ALA A 301 -5.65 5.94 5.47
CA ALA A 301 -4.81 5.79 6.65
C ALA A 301 -5.26 6.71 7.80
N HIS A 302 -5.50 7.99 7.51
CA HIS A 302 -5.94 8.98 8.49
C HIS A 302 -7.22 8.56 9.20
N ASN A 303 -8.23 8.10 8.46
CA ASN A 303 -9.47 7.61 9.06
C ASN A 303 -9.27 6.40 9.99
N GLU A 304 -8.29 5.53 9.72
CA GLU A 304 -7.94 4.42 10.62
C GLU A 304 -7.15 4.89 11.83
N ILE A 305 -6.29 5.89 11.67
CA ILE A 305 -5.55 6.54 12.75
C ILE A 305 -6.49 7.28 13.70
N GLU A 306 -7.52 7.96 13.18
CA GLU A 306 -8.55 8.61 14.01
C GLU A 306 -9.30 7.58 14.86
N LYS A 307 -9.66 6.42 14.31
CA LYS A 307 -10.29 5.34 15.08
C LYS A 307 -9.39 4.79 16.18
N LEU A 308 -8.09 4.67 15.90
CA LEU A 308 -7.11 4.29 16.93
C LEU A 308 -7.06 5.35 18.04
N LEU A 309 -7.05 6.63 17.69
CA LEU A 309 -7.08 7.73 18.65
C LEU A 309 -8.38 7.72 19.48
N GLU A 310 -9.53 7.50 18.86
CA GLU A 310 -10.82 7.39 19.56
C GLU A 310 -10.80 6.28 20.62
N GLU A 311 -10.19 5.13 20.33
CA GLU A 311 -10.06 4.04 21.31
C GLU A 311 -9.07 4.39 22.43
N ILE A 312 -7.96 5.08 22.12
CA ILE A 312 -7.04 5.60 23.14
C ILE A 312 -7.78 6.57 24.08
N ILE A 313 -8.57 7.49 23.52
CA ILE A 313 -9.36 8.47 24.26
C ILE A 313 -10.38 7.77 25.17
N LYS A 314 -11.08 6.76 24.65
CA LYS A 314 -12.07 5.99 25.41
C LYS A 314 -11.44 5.31 26.62
N VAL A 315 -10.29 4.65 26.44
CA VAL A 315 -9.56 4.01 27.53
C VAL A 315 -9.07 5.04 28.56
N TYR A 316 -8.62 6.22 28.10
CA TYR A 316 -8.28 7.33 28.99
C TYR A 316 -9.48 7.75 29.85
N GLN A 317 -10.64 7.97 29.25
CA GLN A 317 -11.86 8.35 29.98
C GLN A 317 -12.31 7.29 30.99
N GLU A 318 -12.21 6.01 30.64
CA GLU A 318 -12.56 4.91 31.55
C GLU A 318 -11.64 4.87 32.78
N ARG A 319 -10.38 5.29 32.64
CA ARG A 319 -9.38 5.34 33.72
C ARG A 319 -9.42 6.62 34.55
N SER A 320 -9.98 7.70 34.00
CA SER A 320 -10.13 8.98 34.68
C SER A 320 -11.41 9.09 35.54
N LYS A 321 -12.31 8.11 35.45
CA LYS A 321 -13.53 7.99 36.27
C LYS A 321 -13.28 7.24 37.58
#